data_AF-A0A416MDG3-F1
#
_entry.id   AF-A0A416MDG3-F1
#
_cell.length_a   1.000
_cell.length_b   1.000
_cell.length_c   1.000
_cell.angle_alpha   90.00
_cell.angle_beta   90.00
_cell.angle_gamma   90.00
#
_symmetry.space_group_name_H-M   'P 1'
#
loop_
_entity.id
_entity.type
_entity.pdbx_description
1 polymer ?
#
loop_
_entity_poly.entity_id
_entity_poly.type
_entity_poly.pdbx_seq_one_letter_code
_entity_poly.pdbx_strand_id
1 'polypeptide(L)'
;MAPTSDLNVFMERIVKCNMITVKKIIAVNLNEKEPQQVYSGGNNQSSRATVHEVDYKKLGTVPENIRLVLQGCSLMAYLVNKAVSTGYLSHGERLSVLYVFGHMGEDGREFVHTVMSFTLNYQYFTTDKFIKKLLSRPISCVKLREQYKSVTAEYGCNCMFKRTKNCYPSPVLHAIKKNSEESSDITLPVSRHVSEEKKQAVYQELNIHAQVQELAEKIVEFRRQKKGIDKSIEKIEKELHVIFDNARIDCMEVSMGMLVRRKKGENYEWVIEI
;
A
#
# COMPACT_ATOMS: atom_id res chain seq x y z
N MET A 1 -2.20 -17.03 -12.01
CA MET A 1 -3.57 -16.45 -11.88
C MET A 1 -4.08 -16.21 -13.28
N ALA A 2 -5.29 -16.66 -13.62
CA ALA A 2 -5.87 -16.39 -14.93
C ALA A 2 -6.01 -14.86 -15.14
N PRO A 3 -5.79 -14.34 -16.36
CA PRO A 3 -5.95 -12.92 -16.65
C PRO A 3 -7.40 -12.51 -16.37
N THR A 4 -7.60 -11.71 -15.33
CA THR A 4 -8.91 -11.20 -14.96
C THR A 4 -9.27 -10.05 -15.89
N SER A 5 -10.35 -10.22 -16.63
CA SER A 5 -10.93 -9.21 -17.54
C SER A 5 -11.62 -8.05 -16.82
N ASP A 6 -11.72 -8.10 -15.48
CA ASP A 6 -12.41 -7.12 -14.67
C ASP A 6 -11.47 -6.43 -13.67
N LEU A 7 -11.28 -5.13 -13.90
CA LEU A 7 -10.44 -4.22 -13.12
C LEU A 7 -10.88 -4.10 -11.66
N ASN A 8 -12.19 -4.18 -11.37
CA ASN A 8 -12.70 -4.05 -10.01
C ASN A 8 -12.39 -5.27 -9.15
N VAL A 9 -12.51 -6.47 -9.74
CA VAL A 9 -12.19 -7.75 -9.08
C VAL A 9 -10.68 -7.89 -8.82
N PHE A 10 -9.85 -7.35 -9.71
CA PHE A 10 -8.39 -7.31 -9.54
C PHE A 10 -7.96 -6.36 -8.40
N MET A 11 -8.58 -5.18 -8.31
CA MET A 11 -8.28 -4.20 -7.26
C MET A 11 -8.68 -4.70 -5.87
N GLU A 12 -9.79 -5.45 -5.74
CA GLU A 12 -10.15 -6.10 -4.48
C GLU A 12 -9.13 -7.17 -4.02
N ARG A 13 -8.42 -7.81 -4.97
CA ARG A 13 -7.39 -8.83 -4.66
C ARG A 13 -6.03 -8.22 -4.30
N ILE A 14 -5.66 -7.08 -4.87
CA ILE A 14 -4.39 -6.37 -4.55
C ILE A 14 -4.34 -5.92 -3.08
N VAL A 15 -5.49 -5.69 -2.44
CA VAL A 15 -5.58 -5.38 -1.00
C VAL A 15 -4.94 -6.48 -0.12
N LYS A 16 -4.69 -7.67 -0.66
CA LYS A 16 -4.07 -8.80 0.04
C LYS A 16 -2.57 -9.04 -0.26
N CYS A 17 -1.92 -8.21 -1.08
CA CYS A 17 -0.51 -8.40 -1.45
C CYS A 17 0.47 -7.56 -0.61
N ASN A 18 1.66 -8.13 -0.34
CA ASN A 18 2.70 -7.57 0.51
C ASN A 18 3.19 -6.18 0.03
N MET A 19 3.02 -5.19 0.91
CA MET A 19 3.26 -3.75 0.73
C MET A 19 4.70 -3.39 0.29
N ILE A 20 5.68 -4.28 0.56
CA ILE A 20 7.10 -4.06 0.24
C ILE A 20 7.32 -4.00 -1.28
N THR A 21 6.62 -4.85 -2.04
CA THR A 21 6.72 -4.90 -3.50
C THR A 21 6.09 -3.66 -4.13
N VAL A 22 4.97 -3.19 -3.59
CA VAL A 22 4.27 -1.98 -4.06
C VAL A 22 5.12 -0.73 -3.83
N LYS A 23 5.79 -0.61 -2.67
CA LYS A 23 6.69 0.52 -2.37
C LYS A 23 7.91 0.58 -3.28
N LYS A 24 8.52 -0.55 -3.63
CA LYS A 24 9.68 -0.59 -4.54
C LYS A 24 9.31 -0.11 -5.95
N ILE A 25 8.14 -0.49 -6.46
CA ILE A 25 7.68 -0.09 -7.79
C ILE A 25 7.40 1.42 -7.84
N ILE A 26 6.84 2.00 -6.77
CA ILE A 26 6.59 3.45 -6.68
C ILE A 26 7.90 4.25 -6.61
N ALA A 27 8.92 3.74 -5.90
CA ALA A 27 10.20 4.44 -5.73
C ALA A 27 11.00 4.54 -7.04
N VAL A 28 10.93 3.54 -7.91
CA VAL A 28 11.65 3.52 -9.19
C VAL A 28 11.10 4.55 -10.17
N ASN A 29 9.80 4.86 -10.11
CA ASN A 29 9.11 5.77 -11.05
C ASN A 29 9.14 7.27 -10.65
N LEU A 30 9.82 7.65 -9.56
CA LEU A 30 9.88 9.04 -9.07
C LEU A 30 11.15 9.81 -9.47
N ASN A 31 12.06 9.20 -10.24
CA ASN A 31 13.33 9.83 -10.65
C ASN A 31 13.21 10.70 -11.91
N GLU A 32 12.33 11.71 -11.90
CA GLU A 32 12.34 12.79 -12.90
C GLU A 32 12.54 14.17 -12.25
N LYS A 33 13.75 14.69 -12.52
CA LYS A 33 14.30 16.06 -12.46
C LYS A 33 13.52 17.13 -11.65
N GLU A 34 14.21 17.64 -10.63
CA GLU A 34 13.88 18.89 -9.94
C GLU A 34 13.78 20.08 -10.89
N PRO A 35 12.78 20.96 -10.70
CA PRO A 35 12.95 22.38 -10.94
C PRO A 35 13.29 23.07 -9.61
N GLN A 36 14.51 23.60 -9.53
CA GLN A 36 14.84 24.68 -8.61
C GLN A 36 14.01 25.92 -8.99
N GLN A 37 13.39 26.57 -8.00
CA GLN A 37 13.55 28.01 -7.75
C GLN A 37 12.80 28.46 -6.48
N VAL A 38 13.62 28.77 -5.47
CA VAL A 38 13.62 29.95 -4.59
C VAL A 38 12.31 30.75 -4.47
N TYR A 39 11.73 30.79 -3.26
CA TYR A 39 11.31 32.05 -2.64
C TYR A 39 11.60 32.03 -1.14
N SER A 40 12.14 33.16 -0.69
CA SER A 40 12.79 33.43 0.58
C SER A 40 11.87 33.41 1.80
N GLY A 41 12.49 33.03 2.93
CA GLY A 41 12.41 33.68 4.25
C GLY A 41 11.11 34.37 4.65
N GLY A 42 10.44 33.77 5.63
CA GLY A 42 9.40 34.43 6.42
C GLY A 42 9.22 33.70 7.75
N ASN A 43 10.16 33.87 8.68
CA ASN A 43 9.89 33.66 10.10
C ASN A 43 8.85 34.70 10.50
N ASN A 44 7.58 34.29 10.59
CA ASN A 44 6.58 35.12 11.25
C ASN A 44 5.81 34.25 12.24
N GLN A 45 6.09 34.51 13.51
CA GLN A 45 5.20 34.30 14.64
C GLN A 45 3.87 35.02 14.34
N SER A 46 2.94 34.32 13.69
CA SER A 46 1.61 34.86 13.41
C SER A 46 0.68 34.47 14.56
N SER A 47 0.41 35.45 15.43
CA SER A 47 -0.79 35.60 16.26
C SER A 47 -1.48 34.31 16.70
N ARG A 48 -1.18 33.88 17.93
CA ARG A 48 -1.80 32.76 18.65
C ARG A 48 -3.30 33.01 18.80
N ALA A 49 -4.09 32.57 17.83
CA ALA A 49 -5.49 32.24 18.07
C ALA A 49 -5.51 31.29 19.27
N THR A 50 -6.37 31.55 20.26
CA THR A 50 -6.50 30.76 21.48
C THR A 50 -6.79 29.31 21.12
N VAL A 51 -5.72 28.49 21.03
CA VAL A 51 -5.84 27.05 20.88
C VAL A 51 -6.54 26.57 22.14
N HIS A 52 -7.81 26.20 22.00
CA HIS A 52 -8.56 25.64 23.11
C HIS A 52 -7.87 24.33 23.49
N GLU A 53 -7.23 24.32 24.66
CA GLU A 53 -6.51 23.14 25.11
C GLU A 53 -7.52 22.04 25.44
N VAL A 54 -7.25 20.82 24.96
CA VAL A 54 -8.11 19.67 25.22
C VAL A 54 -7.81 19.17 26.62
N ASP A 55 -8.86 18.92 27.42
CA ASP A 55 -8.70 18.35 28.76
C ASP A 55 -8.41 16.84 28.67
N TYR A 56 -7.15 16.50 28.45
CA TYR A 56 -6.69 15.12 28.34
C TYR A 56 -6.94 14.30 29.63
N LYS A 57 -7.10 14.94 30.80
CA LYS A 57 -7.40 14.21 32.03
C LYS A 57 -8.76 13.52 31.96
N LYS A 58 -9.73 14.16 31.31
CA LYS A 58 -11.07 13.58 31.11
C LYS A 58 -11.10 12.53 30.01
N LEU A 59 -10.25 12.67 28.99
CA LEU A 59 -10.18 11.72 27.86
C LEU A 59 -9.42 10.43 28.19
N GLY A 60 -8.60 10.43 29.23
CA GLY A 60 -7.76 9.29 29.59
C GLY A 60 -6.59 9.12 28.61
N THR A 61 -6.22 7.87 28.33
CA THR A 61 -5.12 7.56 27.42
C THR A 61 -5.53 7.87 25.98
N VAL A 62 -4.82 8.79 25.33
CA VAL A 62 -5.07 9.17 23.93
C VAL A 62 -3.85 8.80 23.08
N PRO A 63 -4.01 7.95 22.04
CA PRO A 63 -2.93 7.58 21.13
C PRO A 63 -2.30 8.78 20.42
N GLU A 64 -1.02 8.64 20.05
CA GLU A 64 -0.20 9.76 19.57
C GLU A 64 -0.74 10.42 18.31
N ASN A 65 -1.16 9.60 17.33
CA ASN A 65 -1.77 10.06 16.09
C ASN A 65 -2.97 10.97 16.36
N ILE A 66 -3.85 10.60 17.29
CA ILE A 66 -5.04 11.36 17.68
C ILE A 66 -4.64 12.66 18.38
N ARG A 67 -3.68 12.60 19.29
CA ARG A 67 -3.14 13.77 19.98
C ARG A 67 -2.59 14.81 19.00
N LEU A 68 -1.89 14.38 17.95
CA LEU A 68 -1.39 15.26 16.90
C LEU A 68 -2.52 15.98 16.15
N VAL A 69 -3.63 15.30 15.87
CA VAL A 69 -4.80 15.93 15.23
C VAL A 69 -5.45 16.94 16.16
N LEU A 70 -5.64 16.61 17.44
CA LEU A 70 -6.25 17.51 18.42
C LEU A 70 -5.39 18.77 18.67
N GLN A 71 -4.07 18.62 18.72
CA GLN A 71 -3.15 19.76 18.84
C GLN A 71 -3.09 20.62 17.57
N GLY A 72 -3.27 19.99 16.39
CA GLY A 72 -3.15 20.66 15.10
C GLY A 72 -4.44 21.30 14.59
N CYS A 73 -5.60 20.78 15.00
CA CYS A 73 -6.90 21.16 14.45
C CYS A 73 -7.84 21.72 15.54
N SER A 74 -7.96 23.06 15.59
CA SER A 74 -8.82 23.78 16.54
C SER A 74 -10.28 23.32 16.50
N LEU A 75 -10.81 23.02 15.32
CA LEU A 75 -12.18 22.52 15.17
C LEU A 75 -12.37 21.15 15.83
N MET A 76 -11.44 20.22 15.65
CA MET A 76 -11.55 18.89 16.26
C MET A 76 -11.40 18.97 17.79
N ALA A 77 -10.47 19.80 18.28
CA ALA A 77 -10.35 20.09 19.71
C ALA A 77 -11.65 20.66 20.29
N TYR A 78 -12.27 21.63 19.60
CA TYR A 78 -13.55 22.20 19.99
C TYR A 78 -14.66 21.16 20.08
N LEU A 79 -14.82 20.30 19.06
CA LEU A 79 -15.88 19.28 19.06
C LEU A 79 -15.70 18.26 20.19
N VAL A 80 -14.46 17.83 20.46
CA VAL A 80 -14.18 16.92 21.57
C VAL A 80 -14.45 17.59 22.91
N ASN A 81 -13.99 18.84 23.10
CA ASN A 81 -14.26 19.59 24.32
C ASN A 81 -15.76 19.83 24.53
N LYS A 82 -16.52 20.12 23.47
CA LYS A 82 -17.97 20.27 23.52
C LYS A 82 -18.65 18.97 23.99
N ALA A 83 -18.24 17.81 23.47
CA ALA A 83 -18.78 16.53 23.90
C ALA A 83 -18.54 16.31 25.41
N VAL A 84 -17.31 16.56 25.86
CA VAL A 84 -16.88 16.37 27.26
C VAL A 84 -17.55 17.36 28.22
N SER A 85 -17.75 18.63 27.81
CA SER A 85 -18.28 19.68 28.70
C SER A 85 -19.80 19.72 28.76
N THR A 86 -20.47 19.46 27.63
CA THR A 86 -21.93 19.61 27.51
C THR A 86 -22.68 18.28 27.53
N GLY A 87 -21.98 17.17 27.31
CA GLY A 87 -22.60 15.87 27.10
C GLY A 87 -23.41 15.77 25.80
N TYR A 88 -23.17 16.68 24.84
CA TYR A 88 -23.98 16.76 23.62
C TYR A 88 -23.16 17.08 22.37
N LEU A 89 -23.43 16.31 21.31
CA LEU A 89 -23.07 16.61 19.92
C LEU A 89 -24.30 16.42 19.03
N SER A 90 -24.53 17.36 18.12
CA SER A 90 -25.50 17.22 17.04
C SER A 90 -25.11 16.09 16.08
N HIS A 91 -26.05 15.59 15.28
CA HIS A 91 -25.75 14.51 14.33
C HIS A 91 -24.61 14.86 13.36
N GLY A 92 -24.61 16.09 12.82
CA GLY A 92 -23.55 16.57 11.94
C GLY A 92 -22.17 16.63 12.61
N GLU A 93 -22.11 16.99 13.90
CA GLU A 93 -20.88 16.98 14.69
C GLU A 93 -20.35 15.57 14.94
N ARG A 94 -21.23 14.61 15.22
CA ARG A 94 -20.84 13.21 15.36
C ARG A 94 -20.26 12.66 14.08
N LEU A 95 -20.88 12.98 12.93
CA LEU A 95 -20.36 12.59 11.62
C LEU A 95 -19.00 13.24 11.34
N SER A 96 -18.78 14.50 11.73
CA SER A 96 -17.48 15.16 11.57
C SER A 96 -16.38 14.49 12.40
N VAL A 97 -16.66 14.11 13.65
CA VAL A 97 -15.75 13.33 14.50
C VAL A 97 -15.44 11.98 13.84
N LEU A 98 -16.48 11.26 13.38
CA LEU A 98 -16.34 9.98 12.69
C LEU A 98 -15.50 10.08 11.41
N TYR A 99 -15.79 11.05 10.54
CA TYR A 99 -15.11 11.21 9.24
C TYR A 99 -13.70 11.80 9.34
N VAL A 100 -13.22 12.08 10.54
CA VAL A 100 -11.82 12.41 10.83
C VAL A 100 -11.15 11.24 11.53
N PHE A 101 -11.61 10.89 12.73
CA PHE A 101 -10.91 9.92 13.58
C PHE A 101 -11.11 8.47 13.12
N GLY A 102 -12.25 8.13 12.49
CA GLY A 102 -12.48 6.79 11.95
C GLY A 102 -11.48 6.36 10.87
N HIS A 103 -10.75 7.32 10.29
CA HIS A 103 -9.69 7.09 9.31
C HIS A 103 -8.31 6.83 9.91
N MET A 104 -8.20 6.69 11.24
CA MET A 104 -6.92 6.59 11.95
C MET A 104 -6.69 5.19 12.53
N GLY A 105 -7.06 4.15 11.77
CA GLY A 105 -6.95 2.76 12.20
C GLY A 105 -7.92 2.38 13.33
N GLU A 106 -7.59 1.31 14.05
CA GLU A 106 -8.41 0.84 15.17
C GLU A 106 -8.44 1.84 16.33
N ASP A 107 -7.28 2.41 16.69
CA ASP A 107 -7.16 3.51 17.66
C ASP A 107 -8.14 4.65 17.38
N GLY A 108 -8.25 5.04 16.10
CA GLY A 108 -9.17 6.07 15.66
C GLY A 108 -10.63 5.72 15.86
N ARG A 109 -11.01 4.46 15.62
CA ARG A 109 -12.38 3.95 15.79
C ARG A 109 -12.75 3.84 17.26
N GLU A 110 -11.84 3.34 18.08
CA GLU A 110 -12.01 3.29 19.53
C GLU A 110 -12.16 4.71 20.08
N PHE A 111 -11.34 5.65 19.62
CA PHE A 111 -11.46 7.05 20.03
C PHE A 111 -12.78 7.71 19.61
N VAL A 112 -13.36 7.33 18.46
CA VAL A 112 -14.75 7.74 18.13
C VAL A 112 -15.71 7.26 19.21
N HIS A 113 -15.62 6.01 19.66
CA HIS A 113 -16.43 5.53 20.79
C HIS A 113 -16.18 6.29 22.09
N THR A 114 -14.92 6.59 22.42
CA THR A 114 -14.56 7.42 23.59
C THR A 114 -15.26 8.77 23.53
N VAL A 115 -15.17 9.50 22.41
CA VAL A 115 -15.83 10.80 22.26
C VAL A 115 -17.35 10.66 22.35
N MET A 116 -17.93 9.64 21.72
CA MET A 116 -19.37 9.42 21.79
C MET A 116 -19.83 9.07 23.20
N SER A 117 -19.02 8.39 24.02
CA SER A 117 -19.37 8.00 25.40
C SER A 117 -19.66 9.18 26.32
N PHE A 118 -19.11 10.36 26.03
CA PHE A 118 -19.46 11.58 26.75
C PHE A 118 -20.86 12.10 26.39
N THR A 119 -21.46 11.65 25.29
CA THR A 119 -22.78 12.11 24.85
C THR A 119 -23.92 11.31 25.49
N LEU A 120 -24.97 12.00 25.93
CA LEU A 120 -26.08 11.42 26.71
C LEU A 120 -26.82 10.25 26.03
N ASN A 121 -26.85 10.22 24.71
CA ASN A 121 -27.57 9.23 23.90
C ASN A 121 -26.59 8.31 23.13
N TYR A 122 -25.41 8.07 23.71
CA TYR A 122 -24.47 7.11 23.15
C TYR A 122 -25.07 5.70 23.16
N GLN A 123 -24.93 5.02 22.03
CA GLN A 123 -25.21 3.61 21.89
C GLN A 123 -24.07 2.99 21.10
N TYR A 124 -23.40 1.99 21.69
CA TYR A 124 -22.23 1.33 21.11
C TYR A 124 -22.55 0.79 19.71
N PHE A 125 -23.58 -0.05 19.59
CA PHE A 125 -23.96 -0.71 18.34
C PHE A 125 -24.34 0.28 17.23
N THR A 126 -24.98 1.39 17.59
CA THR A 126 -25.31 2.44 16.62
C THR A 126 -24.04 3.08 16.09
N THR A 127 -23.12 3.47 16.97
CA THR A 127 -21.84 4.09 16.60
C THR A 127 -20.99 3.15 15.76
N ASP A 128 -20.88 1.88 16.17
CA ASP A 128 -20.15 0.84 15.45
C ASP A 128 -20.74 0.58 14.05
N LYS A 129 -22.07 0.62 13.90
CA LYS A 129 -22.73 0.55 12.59
C LYS A 129 -22.34 1.70 11.67
N PHE A 130 -22.14 2.92 12.20
CA PHE A 130 -21.64 4.05 11.41
C PHE A 130 -20.16 3.91 11.07
N ILE A 131 -19.33 3.41 12.01
CA ILE A 131 -17.91 3.11 11.77
C ILE A 131 -17.75 2.07 10.66
N LYS A 132 -18.55 1.00 10.67
CA LYS A 132 -18.56 -0.04 9.61
C LYS A 132 -18.97 0.50 8.25
N LYS A 133 -19.70 1.62 8.20
CA LYS A 133 -20.13 2.31 6.98
C LYS A 133 -19.30 3.56 6.69
N LEU A 134 -18.13 3.70 7.31
CA LEU A 134 -17.24 4.83 7.09
C LEU A 134 -16.95 4.98 5.60
N LEU A 135 -17.05 6.22 5.11
CA LEU A 135 -16.72 6.53 3.72
C LEU A 135 -15.27 6.17 3.43
N SER A 136 -14.95 5.85 2.18
CA SER A 136 -13.58 5.45 1.81
C SER A 136 -12.54 6.56 1.93
N ARG A 137 -12.97 7.82 2.13
CA ARG A 137 -12.07 8.98 2.17
C ARG A 137 -12.42 9.95 3.29
N PRO A 138 -11.38 10.50 3.95
CA PRO A 138 -11.55 11.44 5.04
C PRO A 138 -12.17 12.76 4.55
N ILE A 139 -12.92 13.41 5.43
CA ILE A 139 -13.53 14.72 5.12
C ILE A 139 -12.46 15.80 4.88
N SER A 140 -12.72 16.72 3.96
CA SER A 140 -11.81 17.84 3.67
C SER A 140 -11.97 19.00 4.67
N CYS A 141 -10.89 19.74 4.93
CA CYS A 141 -10.92 20.96 5.73
C CYS A 141 -11.83 22.04 5.12
N VAL A 142 -12.02 22.03 3.80
CA VAL A 142 -12.94 22.96 3.12
C VAL A 142 -14.38 22.65 3.52
N LYS A 143 -14.78 21.36 3.45
CA LYS A 143 -16.14 20.95 3.83
C LYS A 143 -16.42 21.19 5.32
N LEU A 144 -15.44 20.93 6.17
CA LEU A 144 -15.55 21.21 7.60
C LEU A 144 -15.72 22.72 7.87
N ARG A 145 -14.89 23.59 7.27
CA ARG A 145 -15.03 25.04 7.46
C ARG A 145 -16.38 25.58 6.98
N GLU A 146 -16.91 25.03 5.88
CA GLU A 146 -18.24 25.40 5.36
C GLU A 146 -19.36 25.00 6.33
N GLN A 147 -19.26 23.84 6.97
CA GLN A 147 -20.23 23.35 7.95
C GLN A 147 -20.18 24.10 9.28
N TYR A 148 -19.00 24.60 9.67
CA TYR A 148 -18.74 25.21 10.99
C TYR A 148 -18.29 26.66 10.90
N LYS A 149 -18.90 27.47 10.01
CA LYS A 149 -18.47 28.85 9.74
C LYS A 149 -18.33 29.72 11.00
N SER A 150 -19.33 29.69 11.89
CA SER A 150 -19.33 30.45 13.14
C SER A 150 -18.17 30.03 14.06
N VAL A 151 -18.06 28.74 14.35
CA VAL A 151 -17.01 28.16 15.19
C VAL A 151 -15.63 28.41 14.59
N THR A 152 -15.45 28.19 13.29
CA THR A 152 -14.15 28.37 12.65
C THR A 152 -13.72 29.83 12.54
N ALA A 153 -14.66 30.78 12.52
CA ALA A 153 -14.38 32.21 12.62
C ALA A 153 -14.01 32.62 14.05
N GLU A 154 -14.71 32.10 15.06
CA GLU A 154 -14.46 32.40 16.48
C GLU A 154 -13.12 31.84 16.97
N TYR A 155 -12.84 30.56 16.68
CA TYR A 155 -11.67 29.84 17.20
C TYR A 155 -10.46 29.84 16.25
N GLY A 156 -10.60 30.38 15.04
CA GLY A 156 -9.56 30.42 14.02
C GLY A 156 -9.19 29.03 13.47
N CYS A 157 -9.71 28.69 12.29
CA CYS A 157 -9.39 27.43 11.60
C CYS A 157 -8.43 27.65 10.41
N ASN A 158 -7.11 27.64 10.68
CA ASN A 158 -6.05 27.93 9.70
C ASN A 158 -4.98 26.83 9.63
N CYS A 159 -5.39 25.55 9.56
CA CYS A 159 -4.46 24.42 9.55
C CYS A 159 -3.46 24.52 8.37
N MET A 160 -2.15 24.45 8.68
CA MET A 160 -1.08 24.49 7.68
C MET A 160 -0.42 23.13 7.49
N PHE A 161 -0.65 22.52 6.34
CA PHE A 161 -0.04 21.24 5.96
C PHE A 161 1.19 21.46 5.07
N LYS A 162 2.29 20.73 5.35
CA LYS A 162 3.38 20.60 4.37
C LYS A 162 2.82 19.76 3.23
N ARG A 163 2.66 20.37 2.05
CA ARG A 163 1.91 19.78 0.92
C ARG A 163 2.61 18.51 0.42
N THR A 164 2.07 17.34 0.75
CA THR A 164 2.32 16.11 0.00
C THR A 164 1.60 16.21 -1.35
N LYS A 165 2.31 15.89 -2.45
CA LYS A 165 1.74 15.96 -3.80
C LYS A 165 0.43 15.13 -3.85
N ASN A 166 -0.62 15.68 -4.46
CA ASN A 166 -1.95 15.07 -4.67
C ASN A 166 -2.84 14.83 -3.44
N CYS A 167 -2.50 15.36 -2.25
CA CYS A 167 -3.41 15.31 -1.09
C CYS A 167 -4.22 16.61 -0.94
N TYR A 168 -5.51 16.50 -0.66
CA TYR A 168 -6.31 17.65 -0.24
C TYR A 168 -6.15 17.92 1.27
N PRO A 169 -6.30 19.18 1.73
CA PRO A 169 -6.26 19.50 3.14
C PRO A 169 -7.34 18.75 3.93
N SER A 170 -6.91 18.00 4.95
CA SER A 170 -7.78 17.25 5.86
C SER A 170 -7.11 17.15 7.25
N PRO A 171 -7.86 17.16 8.37
CA PRO A 171 -7.27 17.08 9.71
C PRO A 171 -6.37 15.85 9.90
N VAL A 172 -6.66 14.73 9.22
CA VAL A 172 -5.85 13.50 9.30
C VAL A 172 -4.39 13.70 8.91
N LEU A 173 -4.07 14.74 8.12
CA LEU A 173 -2.69 15.06 7.72
C LEU A 173 -1.81 15.50 8.91
N HIS A 174 -2.40 15.92 10.03
CA HIS A 174 -1.63 16.22 11.25
C HIS A 174 -0.97 14.97 11.83
N ALA A 175 -1.63 13.81 11.74
CA ALA A 175 -1.09 12.54 12.22
C ALA A 175 0.01 11.97 11.31
N ILE A 176 -0.14 12.12 9.99
CA ILE A 176 0.78 11.56 8.99
C ILE A 176 2.15 12.25 9.01
N LYS A 177 2.20 13.54 9.32
CA LYS A 177 3.42 14.37 9.20
C LYS A 177 4.56 13.97 10.16
N LYS A 178 4.25 13.30 11.28
CA LYS A 178 5.24 12.93 12.32
C LYS A 178 5.53 11.43 12.41
N ASN A 179 4.67 10.57 11.84
CA ASN A 179 4.77 9.11 11.90
C ASN A 179 5.29 8.51 10.59
N SER A 180 6.36 9.07 10.01
CA SER A 180 6.88 8.62 8.70
C SER A 180 7.28 7.14 8.63
N GLU A 181 7.33 6.43 9.77
CA GLU A 181 7.80 5.05 9.82
C GLU A 181 6.81 4.03 10.45
N GLU A 182 5.79 4.45 11.22
CA GLU A 182 5.02 3.50 12.07
C GLU A 182 3.50 3.42 11.86
N SER A 183 2.83 4.41 11.25
CA SER A 183 1.35 4.38 11.16
C SER A 183 0.83 3.94 9.77
N SER A 184 0.82 2.62 9.51
CA SER A 184 0.31 2.04 8.25
C SER A 184 -1.20 2.21 8.04
N ASP A 185 -1.96 2.50 9.09
CA ASP A 185 -3.41 2.31 9.09
C ASP A 185 -4.21 3.62 8.91
N ILE A 186 -3.53 4.76 8.70
CA ILE A 186 -4.18 6.06 8.49
C ILE A 186 -4.56 6.25 7.02
N THR A 187 -5.84 6.53 6.74
CA THR A 187 -6.33 6.76 5.37
C THR A 187 -5.87 8.11 4.82
N LEU A 188 -5.25 8.11 3.64
CA LEU A 188 -4.75 9.33 2.98
C LEU A 188 -5.86 10.12 2.25
N PRO A 189 -5.91 11.46 2.38
CA PRO A 189 -6.84 12.33 1.67
C PRO A 189 -6.37 12.59 0.22
N VAL A 190 -6.42 11.58 -0.65
CA VAL A 190 -5.95 11.72 -2.04
C VAL A 190 -7.01 12.37 -2.94
N SER A 191 -6.62 13.41 -3.68
CA SER A 191 -7.47 14.08 -4.67
C SER A 191 -7.71 13.18 -5.89
N ARG A 192 -8.93 13.17 -6.45
CA ARG A 192 -9.30 12.41 -7.65
C ARG A 192 -8.68 13.04 -8.91
N HIS A 193 -7.38 12.93 -9.12
CA HIS A 193 -6.78 13.04 -10.45
C HIS A 193 -5.55 12.12 -10.54
N VAL A 194 -5.80 10.81 -10.51
CA VAL A 194 -5.01 9.91 -11.34
C VAL A 194 -5.83 9.82 -12.63
N SER A 195 -5.31 10.36 -13.73
CA SER A 195 -5.96 10.19 -15.04
C SER A 195 -6.19 8.70 -15.29
N GLU A 196 -7.29 8.34 -15.93
CA GLU A 196 -7.54 6.94 -16.31
C GLU A 196 -6.33 6.36 -17.07
N GLU A 197 -5.62 7.18 -17.83
CA GLU A 197 -4.34 6.86 -18.49
C GLU A 197 -3.24 6.39 -17.51
N LYS A 198 -3.10 7.02 -16.34
CA LYS A 198 -2.11 6.57 -15.33
C LYS A 198 -2.54 5.30 -14.61
N LYS A 199 -3.86 5.06 -14.46
CA LYS A 199 -4.36 3.77 -13.98
C LYS A 199 -4.17 2.67 -15.01
N GLN A 200 -4.38 2.99 -16.30
CA GLN A 200 -4.12 2.10 -17.42
C GLN A 200 -2.64 1.74 -17.53
N ALA A 201 -1.75 2.74 -17.36
CA ALA A 201 -0.30 2.54 -17.38
C ALA A 201 0.15 1.63 -16.22
N VAL A 202 -0.32 1.87 -15.00
CA VAL A 202 -0.03 1.01 -13.84
C VAL A 202 -0.61 -0.39 -14.03
N TYR A 203 -1.79 -0.53 -14.64
CA TYR A 203 -2.39 -1.82 -14.97
C TYR A 203 -1.59 -2.58 -16.03
N GLN A 204 -1.08 -1.88 -17.05
CA GLN A 204 -0.23 -2.46 -18.09
C GLN A 204 1.13 -2.87 -17.52
N GLU A 205 1.76 -2.05 -16.68
CA GLU A 205 3.05 -2.37 -16.05
C GLU A 205 2.94 -3.56 -15.09
N LEU A 206 1.87 -3.64 -14.30
CA LEU A 206 1.60 -4.80 -13.45
C LEU A 206 1.31 -6.06 -14.26
N ASN A 207 0.65 -5.93 -15.41
CA ASN A 207 0.41 -7.05 -16.32
C ASN A 207 1.72 -7.54 -16.97
N ILE A 208 2.64 -6.63 -17.30
CA ILE A 208 3.99 -6.99 -17.77
C ILE A 208 4.75 -7.75 -16.69
N HIS A 209 4.71 -7.31 -15.43
CA HIS A 209 5.35 -8.04 -14.34
C HIS A 209 4.75 -9.44 -14.12
N ALA A 210 3.42 -9.59 -14.24
CA ALA A 210 2.77 -10.90 -14.18
C ALA A 210 3.18 -11.82 -15.34
N GLN A 211 3.25 -11.27 -16.56
CA GLN A 211 3.73 -12.00 -17.74
C GLN A 211 5.20 -12.39 -17.63
N VAL A 212 6.06 -11.48 -17.14
CA VAL A 212 7.49 -11.75 -16.91
C VAL A 212 7.68 -12.80 -15.82
N GLN A 213 6.87 -12.77 -14.76
CA GLN A 213 6.88 -13.80 -13.71
C GLN A 213 6.50 -15.18 -14.27
N GLU A 214 5.43 -15.26 -15.08
CA GLU A 214 5.00 -16.52 -15.72
C GLU A 214 6.08 -17.05 -16.69
N LEU A 215 6.69 -16.18 -17.48
CA LEU A 215 7.79 -16.55 -18.37
C LEU A 215 9.03 -17.00 -17.58
N ALA A 216 9.35 -16.34 -16.47
CA ALA A 216 10.47 -16.75 -15.60
C ALA A 216 10.22 -18.12 -14.96
N GLU A 217 9.00 -18.39 -14.50
CA GLU A 217 8.60 -19.70 -13.97
C GLU A 217 8.74 -20.80 -15.04
N LYS A 218 8.28 -20.55 -16.27
CA LYS A 218 8.47 -21.47 -17.41
C LYS A 218 9.94 -21.71 -17.73
N ILE A 219 10.79 -20.68 -17.68
CA ILE A 219 12.24 -20.84 -17.88
C ILE A 219 12.85 -21.72 -16.80
N VAL A 220 12.48 -21.53 -15.53
CA VAL A 220 12.98 -22.36 -14.42
C VAL A 220 12.50 -23.80 -14.57
N GLU A 221 11.26 -24.01 -14.95
CA GLU A 221 10.69 -25.34 -15.22
C GLU A 221 11.43 -26.04 -16.35
N PHE A 222 11.59 -25.40 -17.52
CA PHE A 222 12.32 -25.98 -18.65
C PHE A 222 13.79 -26.25 -18.31
N ARG A 223 14.45 -25.40 -17.53
CA ARG A 223 15.82 -25.67 -17.05
C ARG A 223 15.88 -26.89 -16.12
N ARG A 224 14.86 -27.12 -15.29
CA ARG A 224 14.77 -28.31 -14.43
C ARG A 224 14.53 -29.56 -15.27
N GLN A 225 13.62 -29.50 -16.24
CA GLN A 225 13.37 -30.59 -17.17
C GLN A 225 14.64 -30.93 -17.98
N LYS A 226 15.33 -29.92 -18.53
CA LYS A 226 16.60 -30.11 -19.23
C LYS A 226 17.63 -30.84 -18.36
N LYS A 227 17.87 -30.38 -17.13
CA LYS A 227 18.79 -31.07 -16.20
C LYS A 227 18.36 -32.52 -15.89
N GLY A 228 17.06 -32.79 -15.83
CA GLY A 228 16.54 -34.14 -15.65
C GLY A 228 16.83 -35.02 -16.85
N ILE A 229 16.59 -34.51 -18.06
CA ILE A 229 16.89 -35.19 -19.32
C ILE A 229 18.40 -35.41 -19.46
N ASP A 230 19.24 -34.41 -19.21
CA ASP A 230 20.70 -34.51 -19.26
C ASP A 230 21.21 -35.64 -18.33
N LYS A 231 20.69 -35.73 -17.09
CA LYS A 231 21.04 -36.83 -16.17
C LYS A 231 20.59 -38.21 -16.66
N SER A 232 19.45 -38.28 -17.34
CA SER A 232 18.97 -39.54 -17.92
C SER A 232 19.82 -39.94 -19.13
N ILE A 233 20.24 -38.97 -19.95
CA ILE A 233 21.18 -39.18 -21.06
C ILE A 233 22.51 -39.70 -20.48
N GLU A 234 23.09 -39.05 -19.48
CA GLU A 234 24.34 -39.50 -18.85
C GLU A 234 24.26 -40.95 -18.30
N LYS A 235 23.10 -41.37 -17.81
CA LYS A 235 22.90 -42.77 -17.37
C LYS A 235 22.91 -43.74 -18.54
N ILE A 236 22.17 -43.42 -19.60
CA ILE A 236 22.12 -44.24 -20.82
C ILE A 236 23.49 -44.29 -21.49
N GLU A 237 24.22 -43.17 -21.55
CA GLU A 237 25.58 -43.12 -22.08
C GLU A 237 26.55 -44.00 -21.27
N LYS A 238 26.42 -44.03 -19.94
CA LYS A 238 27.20 -44.95 -19.09
C LYS A 238 26.88 -46.41 -19.38
N GLU A 239 25.61 -46.76 -19.58
CA GLU A 239 25.21 -48.11 -19.97
C GLU A 239 25.77 -48.49 -21.36
N LEU A 240 25.70 -47.57 -22.33
CA LEU A 240 26.32 -47.74 -23.64
C LEU A 240 27.84 -47.90 -23.55
N HIS A 241 28.51 -47.13 -22.68
CA HIS A 241 29.94 -47.29 -22.42
C HIS A 241 30.29 -48.70 -21.94
N VAL A 242 29.54 -49.23 -20.96
CA VAL A 242 29.74 -50.59 -20.45
C VAL A 242 29.55 -51.63 -21.56
N ILE A 243 28.52 -51.47 -22.41
CA ILE A 243 28.26 -52.39 -23.52
C ILE A 243 29.40 -52.35 -24.55
N PHE A 244 29.84 -51.17 -24.96
CA PHE A 244 30.90 -51.00 -25.95
C PHE A 244 32.26 -51.45 -25.42
N ASP A 245 32.56 -51.19 -24.13
CA ASP A 245 33.80 -51.65 -23.48
C ASP A 245 33.83 -53.18 -23.34
N ASN A 246 32.71 -53.80 -22.95
CA ASN A 246 32.59 -55.26 -22.85
C ASN A 246 32.72 -55.95 -24.22
N ALA A 247 32.14 -55.35 -25.25
CA ALA A 247 32.19 -55.88 -26.62
C ALA A 247 33.47 -55.47 -27.39
N ARG A 248 34.30 -54.56 -26.83
CA ARG A 248 35.52 -54.00 -27.45
C ARG A 248 35.27 -53.44 -28.86
N ILE A 249 34.19 -52.69 -29.00
CA ILE A 249 33.77 -52.07 -30.26
C ILE A 249 33.63 -50.57 -30.05
N ASP A 250 33.89 -49.80 -31.11
CA ASP A 250 33.76 -48.33 -31.10
C ASP A 250 32.63 -47.83 -32.03
N CYS A 251 32.03 -48.74 -32.80
CA CYS A 251 30.88 -48.47 -33.65
C CYS A 251 29.91 -49.66 -33.69
N MET A 252 28.61 -49.40 -33.76
CA MET A 252 27.56 -50.41 -33.90
C MET A 252 26.45 -49.90 -34.83
N GLU A 253 25.96 -50.74 -35.73
CA GLU A 253 24.80 -50.42 -36.57
C GLU A 253 23.51 -50.47 -35.75
N VAL A 254 22.73 -49.40 -35.78
CA VAL A 254 21.42 -49.30 -35.15
C VAL A 254 20.37 -48.91 -36.18
N SER A 255 19.09 -49.11 -35.86
CA SER A 255 17.97 -48.81 -36.78
C SER A 255 17.90 -47.37 -37.28
N MET A 256 18.64 -46.45 -36.64
CA MET A 256 18.66 -45.02 -36.95
C MET A 256 19.97 -44.55 -37.62
N GLY A 257 20.92 -45.45 -37.90
CA GLY A 257 22.22 -45.14 -38.50
C GLY A 257 23.39 -45.89 -37.84
N MET A 258 24.62 -45.47 -38.09
CA MET A 258 25.81 -46.00 -37.41
C MET A 258 26.07 -45.22 -36.13
N LEU A 259 25.94 -45.88 -34.98
CA LEU A 259 26.28 -45.30 -33.68
C LEU A 259 27.79 -45.39 -33.47
N VAL A 260 28.46 -44.24 -33.42
CA VAL A 260 29.91 -44.11 -33.27
C VAL A 260 30.25 -43.43 -31.96
N ARG A 261 31.17 -44.03 -31.20
CA ARG A 261 31.75 -43.44 -29.99
C ARG A 261 32.97 -42.59 -30.37
N ARG A 262 32.87 -41.27 -30.28
CA ARG A 262 33.96 -40.34 -30.63
C ARG A 262 34.61 -39.78 -29.36
N LYS A 263 35.94 -39.77 -29.28
CA LYS A 263 36.67 -39.18 -28.15
C LYS A 263 36.87 -37.68 -28.37
N LYS A 264 36.46 -36.84 -27.41
CA LYS A 264 36.58 -35.37 -27.44
C LYS A 264 37.20 -34.89 -26.14
N GLY A 265 38.54 -34.79 -26.14
CA GLY A 265 39.32 -34.48 -24.94
C GLY A 265 39.28 -35.64 -23.94
N GLU A 266 38.87 -35.37 -22.70
CA GLU A 266 38.70 -36.37 -21.64
C GLU A 266 37.34 -37.10 -21.67
N ASN A 267 36.38 -36.61 -22.46
CA ASN A 267 35.03 -37.19 -22.55
C ASN A 267 34.80 -37.90 -23.90
N TYR A 268 33.83 -38.80 -23.93
CA TYR A 268 33.34 -39.42 -25.16
C TYR A 268 32.00 -38.79 -25.55
N GLU A 269 31.79 -38.61 -26.86
CA GLU A 269 30.58 -38.08 -27.48
C GLU A 269 30.00 -39.17 -28.37
N TRP A 270 28.68 -39.41 -28.25
CA TRP A 270 27.96 -40.39 -29.06
C TRP A 270 27.34 -39.69 -30.26
N VAL A 271 27.67 -40.16 -31.46
CA VAL A 271 27.17 -39.59 -32.71
C VAL A 271 26.51 -40.68 -33.53
N ILE A 272 25.32 -40.40 -34.07
CA ILE A 272 24.65 -41.25 -35.05
C ILE A 272 24.96 -40.66 -36.42
N GLU A 273 25.78 -41.35 -37.20
CA GLU A 273 26.07 -41.00 -38.59
C GLU A 273 25.01 -41.70 -39.47
N ILE A 274 24.28 -40.91 -40.28
CA ILE A 274 23.23 -41.37 -41.21
C ILE A 274 23.82 -41.46 -42.61
#